data_AF-A0A368GTR0-F1
#
_entry.id   AF-A0A368GTR0-F1
#
_cell.length_a   1.000
_cell.length_b   1.000
_cell.length_c   1.000
_cell.angle_alpha   90.00
_cell.angle_beta   90.00
_cell.angle_gamma   90.00
#
_symmetry.space_group_name_H-M   'P 1'
#
loop_
_entity.id
_entity.type
_entity.pdbx_description
1 polymer ?
#
loop_
_entity_poly.entity_id
_entity_poly.type
_entity_poly.pdbx_seq_one_letter_code
_entity_poly.pdbx_strand_id
1 'polypeptide(L)' 'MNDNSVGEFTFLFQNKGIGVLNGSPLSMGLLTERGPPPWHPAPDFIKEASLAATHYCMVS' A
#
# COMPACT_ATOMS: atom_id res chain seq x y z
N MET A 1 6.61 10.87 -9.35
CA MET A 1 6.67 9.68 -10.23
C MET A 1 7.17 8.53 -9.37
N ASN A 2 6.41 7.44 -9.26
CA ASN A 2 6.76 6.30 -8.41
C ASN A 2 7.55 5.28 -9.25
N ASP A 3 8.54 4.65 -8.64
CA ASP A 3 9.27 3.54 -9.24
C ASP A 3 8.46 2.24 -9.08
N ASN A 4 8.09 1.64 -10.20
CA ASN A 4 7.31 0.41 -10.27
C ASN A 4 8.09 -0.74 -10.97
N SER A 5 9.40 -0.59 -11.16
CA SER A 5 10.26 -1.54 -11.91
C SER A 5 10.26 -2.95 -11.34
N VAL A 6 10.04 -3.11 -10.02
CA VAL A 6 9.88 -4.42 -9.37
C VAL A 6 8.79 -5.28 -10.02
N GLY A 7 7.75 -4.67 -10.58
CA GLY A 7 6.65 -5.38 -11.25
C GLY A 7 7.12 -6.26 -12.41
N GLU A 8 8.18 -5.85 -13.10
CA GLU A 8 8.74 -6.55 -14.28
C GLU A 8 9.34 -7.92 -13.92
N PHE A 9 9.71 -8.14 -12.66
CA PHE A 9 10.36 -9.36 -12.19
C PHE A 9 9.41 -10.34 -11.50
N THR A 10 8.12 -10.00 -11.36
CA THR A 10 7.14 -10.79 -10.59
C THR A 10 7.02 -12.24 -11.10
N PHE A 11 6.98 -12.45 -12.42
CA PHE A 11 6.96 -13.79 -13.02
C PHE A 11 8.23 -14.59 -12.74
N LEU A 12 9.40 -13.95 -12.81
CA LEU A 12 10.68 -14.58 -12.49
C LEU A 12 10.72 -15.05 -11.03
N PHE A 13 10.24 -14.21 -10.10
CA PHE A 13 10.21 -14.54 -8.68
C PHE A 13 9.28 -15.72 -8.41
N GLN A 14 8.08 -15.72 -8.99
CA GLN A 14 7.12 -16.82 -8.86
C GLN A 14 7.71 -18.15 -9.36
N ASN A 15 8.32 -18.16 -10.55
CA ASN A 15 8.91 -19.38 -11.12
C ASN A 15 10.09 -19.94 -10.31
N LYS A 16 10.76 -19.08 -9.53
CA LYS A 16 11.86 -19.48 -8.64
C LYS A 16 11.41 -19.80 -7.21
N GLY A 17 10.12 -19.73 -6.92
CA GLY A 17 9.58 -19.91 -5.57
C GLY A 17 10.00 -18.80 -4.60
N ILE A 18 10.27 -17.59 -5.10
CA ILE A 18 10.65 -16.42 -4.32
C ILE A 18 9.40 -15.61 -3.98
N GLY A 19 9.12 -15.43 -2.68
CA GLY A 19 8.06 -14.57 -2.20
C GLY A 19 8.43 -13.09 -2.26
N VAL A 20 7.46 -12.22 -2.57
CA VAL A 20 7.60 -10.76 -2.53
C VAL A 20 6.75 -10.22 -1.39
N LEU A 21 7.36 -9.41 -0.52
CA LEU A 21 6.68 -8.78 0.61
C LEU A 21 6.73 -7.25 0.46
N ASN A 22 5.63 -6.58 0.81
CA ASN A 22 5.57 -5.13 0.81
C ASN A 22 6.41 -4.55 1.97
N GLY A 23 7.47 -3.82 1.65
CA GLY A 23 8.34 -3.15 2.63
C GLY A 23 7.77 -1.86 3.24
N SER A 24 6.69 -1.31 2.69
CA SER A 24 5.97 -0.15 3.22
C SER A 24 4.51 -0.50 3.46
N PRO A 25 4.20 -1.29 4.50
CA PRO A 25 2.85 -1.78 4.74
C PRO A 25 1.86 -0.66 5.06
N LEU A 26 2.34 0.49 5.55
CA LEU A 26 1.50 1.61 5.97
C LEU A 26 1.19 2.60 4.85
N SER A 27 1.75 2.40 3.65
CA SER A 27 1.45 3.20 2.45
C SER A 27 1.51 4.71 2.71
N MET A 28 2.63 5.18 3.28
CA MET A 28 2.86 6.59 3.63
C MET A 28 1.79 7.21 4.54
N GLY A 29 1.20 6.42 5.44
CA GLY A 29 0.23 6.89 6.43
C GLY A 29 -1.23 6.62 6.05
N LEU A 30 -1.50 6.12 4.84
CA LEU A 30 -2.85 5.75 4.40
C LEU A 30 -3.55 4.77 5.35
N LEU A 31 -2.79 3.80 5.90
CA LEU A 31 -3.30 2.77 6.80
C LEU A 31 -2.99 3.07 8.27
N THR A 32 -2.96 4.35 8.63
CA THR A 32 -2.72 4.81 10.00
C THR A 32 -3.81 5.79 10.43
N GLU A 33 -4.09 5.90 11.72
CA GLU A 33 -5.12 6.80 12.25
C GLU A 33 -4.87 8.27 11.89
N ARG A 34 -3.59 8.66 11.84
CA ARG A 34 -3.17 10.02 11.46
C ARG A 34 -3.48 10.35 9.99
N GLY A 35 -3.59 9.32 9.15
CA GLY A 35 -3.80 9.47 7.72
C GLY A 35 -2.56 9.95 6.94
N PRO A 36 -2.67 10.00 5.61
CA PRO A 36 -1.59 10.43 4.73
C PRO A 36 -1.43 11.96 4.71
N PRO A 37 -0.29 12.49 4.24
CA PRO A 37 -0.13 13.93 4.02
C PRO A 37 -1.09 14.47 2.93
N PRO A 38 -1.43 15.78 2.92
CA PRO A 38 -2.37 16.35 1.93
C PRO A 38 -1.95 16.19 0.47
N TRP A 39 -0.64 16.12 0.21
CA TRP A 39 -0.05 15.97 -1.12
C TRP A 39 0.06 14.50 -1.59
N HIS A 40 -0.50 13.56 -0.83
CA HIS A 40 -0.37 12.14 -1.14
C HIS A 40 -0.92 11.81 -2.54
N PRO A 41 -0.16 11.06 -3.38
CA PRO A 41 -0.48 10.89 -4.80
C PRO A 41 -1.64 9.92 -5.07
N ALA A 42 -2.09 9.17 -4.07
CA ALA A 42 -3.20 8.24 -4.23
C ALA A 42 -4.49 8.98 -4.65
N PRO A 43 -5.29 8.39 -5.55
CA PRO A 43 -6.64 8.86 -5.84
C PRO A 43 -7.52 8.85 -4.58
N ASP A 44 -8.55 9.70 -4.56
CA ASP A 44 -9.39 9.86 -3.37
C ASP A 44 -10.13 8.58 -2.99
N PHE A 45 -10.61 7.79 -3.97
CA PHE A 45 -11.26 6.51 -3.68
C PHE A 45 -10.33 5.51 -2.96
N ILE A 46 -9.01 5.57 -3.19
CA ILE A 46 -8.02 4.76 -2.47
C ILE A 46 -7.82 5.29 -1.05
N LYS A 47 -7.78 6.61 -0.87
CA LYS A 47 -7.70 7.24 0.47
C LYS A 47 -8.90 6.84 1.32
N GLU A 48 -10.11 6.93 0.77
CA GLU A 48 -11.34 6.57 1.47
C GLU A 48 -11.40 5.09 1.84
N ALA A 49 -11.03 4.20 0.91
CA ALA A 49 -10.99 2.77 1.20
C ALA A 49 -9.96 2.43 2.29
N SER A 50 -8.81 3.10 2.28
CA SER A 50 -7.77 2.91 3.30
C SER A 50 -8.23 3.41 4.67
N LEU A 51 -8.91 4.57 4.72
CA LEU A 51 -9.49 5.12 5.95
C LEU A 51 -10.54 4.17 6.53
N ALA A 52 -11.44 3.64 5.69
CA ALA A 52 -12.44 2.66 6.12
C ALA A 52 -11.80 1.40 6.70
N ALA A 53 -10.73 0.88 6.09
CA ALA A 53 -9.97 -0.26 6.61
C ALA A 53 -9.31 0.05 7.95
N THR A 54 -8.68 1.22 8.09
CA THR A 54 -8.11 1.67 9.37
C THR A 54 -9.18 1.75 10.46
N HIS A 55 -10.35 2.31 10.16
CA HIS A 55 -11.47 2.37 11.11
C HIS A 55 -11.96 0.98 11.53
N TYR A 56 -12.05 0.05 10.58
CA TYR A 56 -12.46 -1.33 10.87
C TYR A 56 -11.51 -1.98 11.90
N CYS A 57 -10.20 -1.81 11.75
CA CYS A 57 -9.21 -2.40 12.64
C CYS A 57 -9.07 -1.72 14.01
N MET A 58 -9.64 -0.53 14.21
CA MET A 58 -9.64 0.16 15.51
C MET A 58 -10.81 -0.27 16.42
N VAL A 59 -11.87 -0.81 15.83
CA VAL A 59 -13.12 -1.15 16.55
C VAL A 59 -13.14 -2.63 16.97
N SER A 60 -12.14 -3.41 16.57
CA SER A 60 -11.97 -4.83 16.87
C SER A 60 -11.22 -5.10 18.17
#